data_AF-A0AAV1Q630-F1
#
_entry.id   AF-A0AAV1Q630-F1
#
_cell.length_a   1.000
_cell.length_b   1.000
_cell.length_c   1.000
_cell.angle_alpha   90.00
_cell.angle_beta   90.00
_cell.angle_gamma   90.00
#
_symmetry.space_group_name_H-M   'P 1'
#
loop_
_entity.id
_entity.type
_entity.pdbx_description
1 polymer ?
#
loop_
_entity_poly.entity_id
_entity_poly.type
_entity_poly.pdbx_seq_one_letter_code
_entity_poly.pdbx_strand_id
1 'polypeptide(L)' 'FAFTDTHTLVSYCPKKRKNVLLMTTLHRDAVVSTREGKKPNAILDYNRNKGGVDNLNK' A
#
# COMPACT_ATOMS: atom_id res chain seq x y z
N PHE A 1 -5.36 9.48 1.75
CA PHE A 1 -6.08 8.34 2.35
C PHE A 1 -7.54 8.70 2.40
N ALA A 2 -8.43 7.72 2.22
CA ALA A 2 -9.86 7.84 2.47
C ALA A 2 -10.29 6.64 3.33
N PHE A 3 -11.23 6.85 4.24
CA PHE A 3 -11.58 5.89 5.29
C PHE A 3 -13.09 5.62 5.30
N THR A 4 -13.43 4.37 5.60
CA THR A 4 -14.75 3.94 6.09
C THR A 4 -14.54 3.21 7.41
N ASP A 5 -15.62 2.79 8.08
CA ASP A 5 -15.53 2.05 9.35
C ASP A 5 -14.69 0.77 9.25
N THR A 6 -14.64 0.17 8.05
CA THR A 6 -14.04 -1.14 7.84
C THR A 6 -12.89 -1.15 6.85
N HIS A 7 -12.72 -0.10 6.03
CA HIS A 7 -11.75 -0.06 4.94
C HIS A 7 -10.99 1.26 4.87
N THR A 8 -9.76 1.18 4.41
CA THR A 8 -8.93 2.33 4.02
C THR A 8 -8.56 2.22 2.55
N LEU A 9 -8.78 3.30 1.80
CA LEU A 9 -8.26 3.48 0.45
C LEU A 9 -7.02 4.39 0.47
N VAL A 10 -5.94 3.89 -0.10
CA VAL A 10 -4.66 4.58 -0.25
C VAL A 10 -4.45 4.92 -1.71
N SER A 11 -4.28 6.21 -2.01
CA SER A 11 -3.83 6.71 -3.31
C SER A 11 -2.41 7.22 -3.15
N TYR A 12 -1.46 6.61 -3.88
CA TYR A 12 -0.03 6.91 -3.78
C TYR A 12 0.58 7.10 -5.16
N CYS A 13 1.24 8.23 -5.39
CA CYS A 13 1.87 8.57 -6.66
C CYS A 13 3.39 8.38 -6.59
N PRO A 14 3.96 7.18 -6.90
CA PRO A 14 5.41 6.97 -6.85
C PRO A 14 6.18 7.80 -7.89
N LYS A 15 5.53 8.20 -8.98
CA LYS A 15 6.09 9.01 -10.06
C LYS A 15 5.04 9.98 -10.57
N LYS A 16 5.46 11.09 -11.18
CA LYS A 16 4.55 12.06 -11.82
C LYS A 16 3.63 11.33 -12.81
N ARG A 17 2.31 11.50 -12.66
CA ARG A 17 1.25 10.86 -13.47
C ARG A 17 1.18 9.32 -13.39
N LYS A 18 1.75 8.70 -12.35
CA LYS A 18 1.57 7.27 -12.07
C LYS A 18 1.00 7.13 -10.67
N ASN A 19 -0.23 6.61 -10.57
CA ASN A 19 -0.92 6.39 -9.30
C ASN A 19 -1.01 4.89 -9.00
N VAL A 20 -0.90 4.54 -7.72
CA VAL A 20 -1.20 3.24 -7.15
C VAL A 20 -2.38 3.43 -6.21
N LEU A 21 -3.49 2.75 -6.51
CA LEU A 21 -4.64 2.63 -5.62
C LEU A 21 -4.57 1.28 -4.91
N LEU A 22 -4.61 1.31 -3.58
CA LEU A 22 -4.65 0.12 -2.74
C LEU A 22 -5.75 0.25 -1.70
N MET A 23 -6.64 -0.73 -1.62
CA MET A 23 -7.63 -0.84 -0.55
C MET A 23 -7.20 -1.91 0.46
N THR A 24 -7.45 -1.65 1.74
CA THR A 24 -7.10 -2.58 2.82
C THR A 24 -8.11 -2.49 3.96
N THR A 25 -8.38 -3.61 4.61
CA THR A 25 -9.16 -3.68 5.87
C THR A 25 -8.27 -3.72 7.11
N LEU A 26 -6.96 -3.95 6.92
CA LEU A 26 -5.98 -4.11 8.01
C LEU A 26 -5.52 -2.77 8.57
N HIS A 27 -5.29 -1.79 7.70
CA HIS A 27 -4.78 -0.48 8.10
C HIS A 27 -5.97 0.45 8.34
N ARG A 28 -6.05 1.07 9.52
CA ARG A 28 -7.14 1.98 9.91
C ARG A 28 -6.68 3.43 10.15
N ASP A 29 -5.42 3.72 9.85
CA ASP A 29 -4.77 4.99 10.09
C ASP A 29 -3.89 5.41 8.89
N ALA A 30 -3.57 6.71 8.85
CA ALA A 30 -2.80 7.32 7.76
C ALA A 30 -1.29 7.28 8.04
N VAL A 31 -0.70 6.08 8.18
CA VAL A 31 0.73 5.96 8.51
C VAL A 31 1.59 5.89 7.25
N VAL A 32 2.57 6.79 7.21
CA VAL A 32 3.59 6.87 6.16
C VAL A 32 4.94 6.50 6.77
N SER A 33 5.70 5.68 6.06
CA SER A 33 7.02 5.25 6.51
C SER A 33 8.00 6.43 6.61
N THR A 34 8.93 6.35 7.57
CA THR A 34 10.01 7.32 7.72
C THR A 34 11.10 7.18 6.65
N ARG A 35 11.11 6.04 5.93
CA ARG A 35 12.08 5.68 4.88
C ARG A 35 12.07 6.67 3.71
N GLU A 36 13.15 6.63 2.94
CA GLU A 36 13.26 7.35 1.68
C GLU A 36 12.09 7.00 0.74
N GLY A 37 11.54 8.01 0.08
CA GLY A 37 10.37 7.88 -0.79
C GLY A 37 9.02 7.85 -0.06
N LYS A 38 8.98 7.90 1.28
CA LYS A 38 7.77 8.13 2.10
C LYS A 38 6.56 7.30 1.64
N LYS A 39 6.77 6.00 1.42
CA LYS A 39 5.70 5.09 1.02
C LYS A 39 4.71 4.90 2.18
N PRO A 40 3.39 4.85 1.92
CA PRO A 40 2.41 4.41 2.92
C PRO A 40 2.74 3.00 3.43
N ASN A 41 2.53 2.75 4.72
CA ASN A 41 2.82 1.42 5.31
C ASN A 41 2.01 0.31 4.63
N ALA A 42 0.75 0.58 4.28
CA ALA A 42 -0.09 -0.36 3.52
C ALA A 42 0.54 -0.80 2.18
N ILE A 43 1.24 0.11 1.49
CA ILE A 43 1.95 -0.21 0.24
C ILE A 43 3.19 -1.08 0.53
N LEU A 44 3.88 -0.86 1.65
CA LEU A 44 5.02 -1.70 2.04
C LEU A 44 4.58 -3.13 2.37
N ASP A 45 3.49 -3.27 3.12
CA ASP A 45 2.98 -4.58 3.52
C ASP A 45 2.40 -5.36 2.34
N TYR A 46 1.69 -4.69 1.42
CA TYR A 46 1.27 -5.31 0.16
C TYR A 46 2.48 -5.85 -0.63
N ASN A 47 3.53 -5.03 -0.80
CA ASN A 47 4.71 -5.44 -1.56
C ASN A 47 5.47 -6.61 -0.95
N ARG A 48 5.46 -6.75 0.38
CA ARG A 48 6.07 -7.89 1.09
C ARG A 48 5.35 -9.20 0.79
N ASN A 49 4.02 -9.17 0.63
CA ASN A 49 3.19 -10.37 0.59
C ASN A 49 2.72 -10.77 -0.81
N LYS A 50 2.68 -9.84 -1.78
CA LYS A 50 2.13 -10.08 -3.12
C LYS A 50 2.86 -11.16 -3.95
N GLY A 51 4.07 -11.55 -3.56
CA GLY A 51 4.90 -12.51 -4.31
C GLY A 51 4.65 -13.98 -3.98
N GLY A 52 3.66 -14.31 -3.15
CA GLY A 52 3.44 -15.69 -2.70
C GLY A 52 3.22 -16.70 -3.83
N VAL A 53 2.44 -16.31 -4.86
CA VAL A 53 2.17 -17.18 -6.03
C VAL A 53 3.31 -17.10 -7.06
N ASP A 54 3.77 -15.89 -7.39
CA ASP A 54 4.80 -15.67 -8.40
C ASP A 54 6.13 -16.38 -8.07
N ASN A 55 6.47 -16.50 -6.78
CA ASN A 55 7.70 -17.16 -6.35
C ASN A 55 7.57 -18.68 -6.21
N LEU A 56 6.37 -19.24 -6.30
CA LEU A 56 6.17 -20.70 -6.30
C LEU A 56 6.53 -21.32 -7.66
N ASN A 57 6.43 -20.55 -8.74
CA ASN A 57 6.69 -20.97 -10.11
C ASN A 57 8.09 -20.56 -10.61
N LYS A 58 9.08 -20.50 -9.72
CA LYS A 58 10.47 -20.14 -10.02
C LYS A 58 11.43 -21.28 -9.73
#